data_AF-A0A7J6TE96-F1
#
_entry.id   AF-A0A7J6TE96-F1
#
_cell.length_a   1.000
_cell.length_b   1.000
_cell.length_c   1.000
_cell.angle_alpha   90.00
_cell.angle_beta   90.00
_cell.angle_gamma   90.00
#
_symmetry.space_group_name_H-M   'P 1'
#
loop_
_entity.id
_entity.type
_entity.pdbx_description
1 polymer ?
#
loop_
_entity_poly.entity_id
_entity_poly.type
_entity_poly.pdbx_seq_one_letter_code
_entity_poly.pdbx_strand_id
1 'polypeptide(L)'
;MEYLAKAKDLHATLVNFQRNVDEMGAIRDDVVRQARSFLIPLSEGDFPVNYSDTSPQYAQVGELFASQIEIMGASKENTRSLLNDSIADAETLVERLTNLVTQFNERDKAAEVVDHYKEKLSALNEEQVKKPKKALEDRIKRNMVKQEDAVSNFQSIDDSCRSAVTSLLEGRQADFSQILENMCLYIATNVQSSASCIPVFTKEIPEAVDRNKALREDQVKANKKAAEAASKDTTVKGEYSSASTTTPVAKVESTS
;
A
#
# COMPACT_ATOMS: atom_id res chain seq x y z
N MET A 1 -16.83 -20.19 17.45
CA MET A 1 -15.44 -19.72 17.58
C MET A 1 -14.69 -19.71 16.25
N GLU A 2 -14.76 -20.76 15.43
CA GLU A 2 -14.06 -20.83 14.14
C GLU A 2 -14.40 -19.68 13.16
N TYR A 3 -15.66 -19.25 13.11
CA TYR A 3 -16.08 -18.16 12.22
C TYR A 3 -15.52 -16.78 12.62
N LEU A 4 -15.43 -16.49 13.92
CA LEU A 4 -14.78 -15.27 14.42
C LEU A 4 -13.27 -15.29 14.09
N ALA A 5 -12.61 -16.43 14.25
CA ALA A 5 -11.20 -16.57 13.89
C ALA A 5 -10.98 -16.26 12.40
N LYS A 6 -11.79 -16.86 11.52
CA LYS A 6 -11.75 -16.60 10.07
C LYS A 6 -11.98 -15.12 9.72
N ALA A 7 -12.92 -14.44 10.38
CA ALA A 7 -13.16 -13.02 10.16
C ALA A 7 -11.97 -12.16 10.61
N LYS A 8 -11.34 -12.49 11.75
CA LYS A 8 -10.13 -11.82 12.23
C LYS A 8 -8.95 -12.03 11.28
N ASP A 9 -8.78 -13.25 10.78
CA ASP A 9 -7.73 -13.58 9.82
C ASP A 9 -7.92 -12.83 8.49
N LEU A 10 -9.16 -12.72 8.02
CA LEU A 10 -9.50 -11.93 6.82
C LEU A 10 -9.17 -10.46 7.03
N HIS A 11 -9.63 -9.85 8.12
CA HIS A 11 -9.33 -8.46 8.45
C HIS A 11 -7.81 -8.22 8.53
N ALA A 12 -7.07 -9.08 9.24
CA ALA A 12 -5.62 -8.99 9.33
C ALA A 12 -4.93 -9.13 7.97
N THR A 13 -5.45 -9.99 7.09
CA THR A 13 -4.94 -10.17 5.72
C THR A 13 -5.14 -8.91 4.89
N LEU A 14 -6.32 -8.27 4.98
CA LEU A 14 -6.62 -7.02 4.27
C LEU A 14 -5.75 -5.86 4.74
N VAL A 15 -5.54 -5.73 6.05
CA VAL A 15 -4.64 -4.72 6.64
C VAL A 15 -3.19 -4.93 6.17
N ASN A 16 -2.70 -6.17 6.17
CA ASN A 16 -1.37 -6.48 5.64
C ASN A 16 -1.27 -6.20 4.14
N PHE A 17 -2.31 -6.50 3.38
CA PHE A 17 -2.36 -6.20 1.95
C PHE A 17 -2.27 -4.70 1.69
N GLN A 18 -3.01 -3.88 2.45
CA GLN A 18 -2.91 -2.42 2.39
C GLN A 18 -1.50 -1.91 2.69
N ARG A 19 -0.85 -2.46 3.73
CA ARG A 19 0.55 -2.12 4.05
C ARG A 19 1.49 -2.42 2.89
N ASN A 20 1.39 -3.61 2.29
CA ASN A 20 2.21 -3.98 1.14
C ASN A 20 1.95 -3.06 -0.07
N VAL A 21 0.69 -2.70 -0.31
CA VAL A 21 0.29 -1.73 -1.34
C VAL A 21 0.93 -0.35 -1.09
N ASP A 22 1.04 0.08 0.16
CA ASP A 22 1.69 1.33 0.54
C ASP A 22 3.21 1.28 0.37
N GLU A 23 3.85 0.19 0.77
CA GLU A 23 5.27 -0.06 0.53
C GLU A 23 5.58 -0.04 -0.99
N MET A 24 4.77 -0.71 -1.81
CA MET A 24 4.90 -0.66 -3.28
C MET A 24 4.72 0.75 -3.84
N GLY A 25 3.81 1.55 -3.26
CA GLY A 25 3.63 2.95 -3.63
C GLY A 25 4.87 3.79 -3.35
N ALA A 26 5.49 3.62 -2.18
CA ALA A 26 6.71 4.33 -1.83
C ALA A 26 7.89 3.95 -2.74
N ILE A 27 8.05 2.66 -3.07
CA ILE A 27 9.06 2.19 -4.02
C ILE A 27 8.83 2.82 -5.40
N ARG A 28 7.59 2.85 -5.87
CA ARG A 28 7.22 3.49 -7.14
C ARG A 28 7.63 4.96 -7.16
N ASP A 29 7.28 5.71 -6.12
CA ASP A 29 7.61 7.14 -6.03
C ASP A 29 9.13 7.37 -5.99
N ASP A 30 9.88 6.48 -5.35
CA ASP A 30 11.34 6.50 -5.39
C ASP A 30 11.90 6.22 -6.79
N VAL A 31 11.35 5.26 -7.52
CA VAL A 31 11.76 4.97 -8.90
C VAL A 31 11.46 6.14 -9.83
N VAL A 32 10.31 6.80 -9.69
CA VAL A 32 9.98 8.04 -10.44
C VAL A 32 11.00 9.13 -10.14
N ARG A 33 11.32 9.33 -8.86
CA ARG A 33 12.31 10.32 -8.43
C ARG A 33 13.69 10.01 -9.00
N GLN A 34 14.13 8.76 -8.98
CA GLN A 34 15.40 8.32 -9.56
C GLN A 34 15.40 8.54 -11.08
N ALA A 35 14.35 8.11 -11.79
CA ALA A 35 14.21 8.29 -13.23
C ALA A 35 14.32 9.78 -13.63
N ARG A 36 13.70 10.67 -12.85
CA ARG A 36 13.79 12.11 -13.05
C ARG A 36 15.12 12.72 -12.61
N SER A 37 15.82 12.14 -11.65
CA SER A 37 17.15 12.62 -11.25
C SER A 37 18.20 12.47 -12.36
N PHE A 38 18.05 11.45 -13.24
CA PHE A 38 18.85 11.31 -14.46
C PHE A 38 18.56 12.38 -15.52
N LEU A 39 17.50 13.17 -15.37
CA LEU A 39 17.14 14.29 -16.25
C LEU A 39 17.82 15.60 -15.86
N ILE A 40 18.33 15.69 -14.63
CA ILE A 40 19.02 16.89 -14.14
C ILE A 40 20.48 16.81 -14.62
N PRO A 41 21.01 17.83 -15.32
CA PRO A 41 22.42 17.86 -15.66
C PRO A 41 23.23 17.78 -14.36
N LEU A 42 24.08 16.78 -14.24
CA LEU A 42 25.02 16.69 -13.12
C LEU A 42 25.90 17.94 -13.17
N SER A 43 25.87 18.74 -12.11
CA SER A 43 26.80 19.87 -11.98
C SER A 43 28.22 19.33 -11.93
N GLU A 44 29.12 19.97 -12.68
CA GLU A 44 30.55 19.68 -12.68
C GLU A 44 31.09 19.70 -11.24
N GLY A 45 31.29 18.55 -10.61
CA GLY A 45 31.87 18.48 -9.27
C GLY A 45 31.69 17.18 -8.50
N ASP A 46 30.59 16.46 -8.69
CA ASP A 46 30.29 15.29 -7.86
C ASP A 46 30.55 13.96 -8.59
N PHE A 47 31.71 13.35 -8.28
CA PHE A 47 32.25 12.01 -8.65
C PHE A 47 33.29 11.90 -9.80
N PRO A 48 34.30 10.99 -9.66
CA PRO A 48 35.48 10.88 -10.53
C PRO A 48 35.26 9.94 -11.72
N VAL A 49 34.09 10.00 -12.35
CA VAL A 49 33.82 9.32 -13.62
C VAL A 49 33.13 10.33 -14.52
N ASN A 50 33.68 10.49 -15.72
CA ASN A 50 33.32 11.47 -16.75
C ASN A 50 31.85 11.31 -17.19
N TYR A 51 30.90 11.73 -16.36
CA TYR A 51 29.46 11.76 -16.58
C TYR A 51 28.99 13.14 -17.08
N SER A 52 29.86 13.91 -17.75
CA SER A 52 29.51 15.18 -18.41
C SER A 52 28.52 15.02 -19.58
N ASP A 53 27.86 13.87 -19.68
CA ASP A 53 27.18 13.35 -20.86
C ASP A 53 25.77 12.82 -20.49
N THR A 54 25.09 13.41 -19.50
CA THR A 54 23.61 13.39 -19.50
C THR A 54 23.14 14.18 -20.71
N SER A 55 23.24 13.55 -21.88
CA SER A 55 22.82 14.13 -23.15
C SER A 55 21.33 14.45 -23.06
N PRO A 56 20.89 15.66 -23.43
CA PRO A 56 19.48 16.03 -23.57
C PRO A 56 18.66 15.01 -24.39
N GLN A 57 19.33 14.18 -25.20
CA GLN A 57 18.74 13.14 -26.03
C GLN A 57 18.04 12.05 -25.20
N TYR A 58 18.56 11.66 -24.03
CA TYR A 58 17.93 10.64 -23.18
C TYR A 58 16.88 11.19 -22.22
N ALA A 59 16.76 12.53 -22.12
CA ALA A 59 15.83 13.16 -21.19
C ALA A 59 14.37 12.79 -21.51
N GLN A 60 14.03 12.71 -22.80
CA GLN A 60 12.68 12.30 -23.23
C GLN A 60 12.35 10.85 -22.88
N VAL A 61 13.36 9.96 -22.84
CA VAL A 61 13.17 8.55 -22.48
C VAL A 61 12.97 8.41 -20.97
N GLY A 62 13.75 9.13 -20.17
CA GLY A 62 13.58 9.16 -18.72
C GLY A 62 12.23 9.74 -18.30
N GLU A 63 11.74 10.78 -18.98
CA GLU A 63 10.41 11.33 -18.72
C GLU A 63 9.29 10.39 -19.18
N LEU A 64 9.43 9.72 -20.33
CA LEU A 64 8.48 8.69 -20.76
C LEU A 64 8.42 7.54 -19.73
N PHE A 65 9.56 7.08 -19.24
CA PHE A 65 9.62 6.04 -18.21
C PHE A 65 8.96 6.51 -16.90
N ALA A 66 9.31 7.69 -16.41
CA ALA A 66 8.75 8.25 -15.18
C ALA A 66 7.23 8.45 -15.27
N SER A 67 6.74 9.02 -16.37
CA SER A 67 5.30 9.26 -16.59
C SER A 67 4.49 7.96 -16.66
N GLN A 68 5.02 6.89 -17.27
CA GLN A 68 4.32 5.60 -17.25
C GLN A 68 4.23 5.01 -15.85
N ILE A 69 5.28 5.13 -15.04
CA ILE A 69 5.25 4.69 -13.64
C ILE A 69 4.22 5.48 -12.82
N GLU A 70 4.10 6.78 -13.07
CA GLU A 70 3.05 7.61 -12.45
C GLU A 70 1.64 7.20 -12.90
N ILE A 71 1.43 6.88 -14.17
CA ILE A 71 0.15 6.38 -14.69
C ILE A 71 -0.24 5.06 -14.02
N MET A 72 0.70 4.11 -13.89
CA MET A 72 0.48 2.88 -13.11
C MET A 72 0.07 3.20 -11.67
N GLY A 73 0.64 4.28 -11.10
CA GLY A 73 0.39 4.70 -9.73
C GLY A 73 -0.92 5.45 -9.49
N ALA A 74 -1.45 6.17 -10.49
CA ALA A 74 -2.63 7.01 -10.35
C ALA A 74 -3.90 6.19 -10.09
N SER A 75 -4.00 4.99 -10.66
CA SER A 75 -5.11 4.07 -10.41
C SER A 75 -5.23 3.66 -8.93
N LYS A 76 -4.09 3.55 -8.23
CA LYS A 76 -4.08 3.20 -6.80
C LYS A 76 -4.83 4.23 -5.98
N GLU A 77 -4.58 5.52 -6.24
CA GLU A 77 -5.18 6.60 -5.47
C GLU A 77 -6.70 6.65 -5.69
N ASN A 78 -7.12 6.51 -6.95
CA ASN A 78 -8.54 6.54 -7.32
C ASN A 78 -9.36 5.37 -6.77
N THR A 79 -8.71 4.23 -6.48
CA THR A 79 -9.38 3.02 -6.00
C THR A 79 -9.13 2.74 -4.53
N ARG A 80 -8.33 3.56 -3.85
CA ARG A 80 -7.95 3.35 -2.45
C ARG A 80 -9.15 3.27 -1.51
N SER A 81 -10.23 4.00 -1.79
CA SER A 81 -11.46 3.93 -1.02
C SER A 81 -12.03 2.51 -0.97
N LEU A 82 -12.02 1.77 -2.09
CA LEU A 82 -12.54 0.39 -2.13
C LEU A 82 -11.79 -0.54 -1.17
N LEU A 83 -10.46 -0.42 -1.08
CA LEU A 83 -9.68 -1.21 -0.15
C LEU A 83 -9.96 -0.80 1.31
N ASN A 84 -10.10 0.49 1.58
CA ASN A 84 -10.45 0.99 2.91
C ASN A 84 -11.84 0.53 3.34
N ASP A 85 -12.82 0.58 2.43
CA ASP A 85 -14.20 0.12 2.68
C ASP A 85 -14.21 -1.38 2.99
N SER A 86 -13.47 -2.18 2.21
CA SER A 86 -13.29 -3.63 2.48
C SER A 86 -12.70 -3.91 3.87
N ILE A 87 -11.72 -3.11 4.32
CA ILE A 87 -11.13 -3.23 5.66
C ILE A 87 -12.15 -2.86 6.74
N ALA A 88 -12.86 -1.74 6.58
CA ALA A 88 -13.86 -1.27 7.53
C ALA A 88 -15.04 -2.24 7.68
N ASP A 89 -15.50 -2.83 6.57
CA ASP A 89 -16.54 -3.86 6.57
C ASP A 89 -16.06 -5.12 7.31
N ALA A 90 -14.81 -5.53 7.08
CA ALA A 90 -14.21 -6.67 7.78
C ALA A 90 -14.03 -6.40 9.29
N GLU A 91 -13.66 -5.19 9.68
CA GLU A 91 -13.56 -4.76 11.09
C GLU A 91 -14.94 -4.80 11.77
N THR A 92 -15.96 -4.24 11.11
CA THR A 92 -17.36 -4.27 11.58
C THR A 92 -17.85 -5.69 11.80
N LEU A 93 -17.53 -6.61 10.89
CA LEU A 93 -17.86 -8.03 11.02
C LEU A 93 -17.16 -8.66 12.24
N VAL A 94 -15.88 -8.36 12.47
CA VAL A 94 -15.12 -8.84 13.63
C VAL A 94 -15.72 -8.32 14.94
N GLU A 95 -16.10 -7.03 14.99
CA GLU A 95 -16.73 -6.43 16.16
C GLU A 95 -18.07 -7.12 16.47
N ARG A 96 -18.95 -7.25 15.47
CA ARG A 96 -20.26 -7.90 15.63
C ARG A 96 -20.11 -9.35 16.13
N LEU A 97 -19.15 -10.10 15.60
CA LEU A 97 -18.88 -11.47 16.05
C LEU A 97 -18.26 -11.53 17.45
N THR A 98 -17.44 -10.56 17.83
CA THR A 98 -16.87 -10.45 19.18
C THR A 98 -17.98 -10.15 20.20
N ASN A 99 -18.88 -9.23 19.87
CA ASN A 99 -20.05 -8.92 20.70
C ASN A 99 -20.95 -10.13 20.89
N LEU A 100 -21.16 -10.93 19.83
CA LEU A 100 -21.94 -12.17 19.93
C LEU A 100 -21.30 -13.21 20.87
N VAL A 101 -19.97 -13.35 20.85
CA VAL A 101 -19.25 -14.21 21.81
C VAL A 101 -19.43 -13.73 23.25
N THR A 102 -19.36 -12.41 23.47
CA THR A 102 -19.62 -11.83 24.80
C THR A 102 -21.04 -12.16 25.27
N GLN A 103 -22.05 -11.99 24.40
CA GLN A 103 -23.44 -12.32 24.73
C GLN A 103 -23.63 -13.80 25.06
N PHE A 104 -22.98 -14.72 24.34
CA PHE A 104 -23.03 -16.14 24.69
C PHE A 104 -22.43 -16.43 26.07
N ASN A 105 -21.31 -15.79 26.41
CA ASN A 105 -20.72 -15.94 27.75
C ASN A 105 -21.65 -15.38 28.84
N GLU A 106 -22.36 -14.29 28.57
CA GLU A 106 -23.36 -13.73 29.49
C GLU A 106 -24.58 -14.64 29.64
N ARG A 107 -25.04 -15.23 28.54
CA ARG A 107 -26.12 -16.22 28.54
C ARG A 107 -25.74 -17.43 29.38
N ASP A 108 -24.54 -17.95 29.20
CA ASP A 108 -24.06 -19.14 29.91
C ASP A 108 -23.95 -18.85 31.43
N LYS A 109 -23.45 -17.68 31.81
CA LYS A 109 -23.47 -17.22 33.22
C LYS A 109 -24.90 -17.09 33.77
N ALA A 110 -25.83 -16.56 32.99
CA ALA A 110 -27.23 -16.45 33.41
C ALA A 110 -27.87 -17.83 33.60
N ALA A 111 -27.52 -18.82 32.76
CA ALA A 111 -27.96 -20.21 32.90
C ALA A 111 -27.43 -20.83 34.21
N GLU A 112 -26.15 -20.61 34.55
CA GLU A 112 -25.57 -21.07 35.82
C GLU A 112 -26.31 -20.51 37.03
N VAL A 113 -26.74 -19.24 36.99
CA VAL A 113 -27.53 -18.62 38.07
C VAL A 113 -28.91 -19.27 38.19
N VAL A 114 -29.56 -19.59 37.07
CA VAL A 114 -30.84 -20.32 37.06
C VAL A 114 -30.68 -21.70 37.69
N ASP A 115 -29.63 -22.42 37.32
CA ASP A 115 -29.37 -23.77 37.84
C ASP A 115 -29.00 -23.73 39.33
N HIS A 116 -28.23 -22.74 39.78
CA HIS A 116 -27.97 -22.50 41.21
C HIS A 116 -29.28 -22.39 42.02
N TYR A 117 -30.25 -21.61 41.53
CA TYR A 117 -31.52 -21.46 42.24
C TYR A 117 -32.42 -22.69 42.15
N LYS A 118 -32.38 -23.45 41.05
CA LYS A 118 -33.07 -24.75 40.94
C LYS A 118 -32.54 -25.75 41.98
N GLU A 119 -31.22 -25.92 42.06
CA GLU A 119 -30.58 -26.81 43.02
C GLU A 119 -30.87 -26.38 44.46
N LYS A 120 -30.77 -25.08 44.74
CA LYS A 120 -31.03 -24.53 46.07
C LYS A 120 -32.48 -24.73 46.50
N LEU A 121 -33.45 -24.55 45.60
CA LEU A 121 -34.85 -24.81 45.90
C LEU A 121 -35.14 -26.30 46.09
N SER A 122 -34.52 -27.17 45.29
CA SER A 122 -34.59 -28.62 45.48
C SER A 122 -34.10 -29.02 46.88
N ALA A 123 -32.93 -28.53 47.29
CA ALA A 123 -32.37 -28.80 48.63
C ALA A 123 -33.25 -28.27 49.77
N LEU A 124 -33.81 -27.05 49.63
CA LEU A 124 -34.71 -26.46 50.63
C LEU A 124 -36.03 -27.23 50.73
N ASN A 125 -36.58 -27.68 49.61
CA ASN A 125 -37.81 -28.49 49.58
C ASN A 125 -37.58 -29.84 50.25
N GLU A 126 -36.46 -30.51 50.00
CA GLU A 126 -36.11 -31.75 50.70
C GLU A 126 -35.96 -31.55 52.21
N GLU A 127 -35.32 -30.45 52.64
CA GLU A 127 -35.19 -30.11 54.04
C GLU A 127 -36.56 -29.85 54.68
N GLN A 128 -37.48 -29.18 53.98
CA GLN A 128 -38.82 -28.88 54.46
C GLN A 128 -39.67 -30.13 54.62
N VAL A 129 -39.55 -31.10 53.71
CA VAL A 129 -40.22 -32.41 53.83
C VAL A 129 -39.71 -33.17 55.06
N LYS A 130 -38.39 -33.11 55.34
CA LYS A 130 -37.78 -33.81 56.48
C LYS A 130 -38.06 -33.11 57.82
N LYS A 131 -38.08 -31.78 57.85
CA LYS A 131 -38.24 -30.96 59.06
C LYS A 131 -39.08 -29.71 58.76
N PRO A 132 -40.42 -29.81 58.79
CA PRO A 132 -41.29 -28.70 58.46
C PRO A 132 -41.09 -27.52 59.41
N LYS A 133 -40.67 -26.38 58.88
CA LYS A 133 -40.51 -25.14 59.66
C LYS A 133 -41.03 -23.94 58.88
N LYS A 134 -41.80 -23.08 59.53
CA LYS A 134 -42.31 -21.84 58.91
C LYS A 134 -41.19 -20.95 58.35
N ALA A 135 -40.08 -20.81 59.08
CA ALA A 135 -38.92 -20.05 58.62
C ALA A 135 -38.26 -20.61 57.35
N LEU A 136 -38.36 -21.93 57.12
CA LEU A 136 -37.83 -22.60 55.94
C LEU A 136 -38.79 -22.42 54.75
N GLU A 137 -40.11 -22.46 54.99
CA GLU A 137 -41.13 -22.10 54.00
C GLU A 137 -40.96 -20.65 53.47
N ASP A 138 -40.74 -19.68 54.37
CA ASP A 138 -40.47 -18.29 53.98
C ASP A 138 -39.16 -18.14 53.19
N ARG A 139 -38.18 -19.01 53.45
CA ARG A 139 -36.93 -19.07 52.70
C ARG A 139 -37.11 -19.69 51.31
N ILE A 140 -37.96 -20.71 51.18
CA ILE A 140 -38.37 -21.29 49.88
C ILE A 140 -39.05 -20.21 49.04
N LYS A 141 -40.08 -19.54 49.57
CA LYS A 141 -40.80 -18.45 48.87
C LYS A 141 -39.86 -17.36 48.34
N ARG A 142 -38.90 -16.91 49.16
CA ARG A 142 -37.90 -15.92 48.72
C ARG A 142 -36.95 -16.43 47.63
N ASN A 143 -36.58 -17.71 47.63
CA ASN A 143 -35.73 -18.25 46.58
C ASN A 143 -36.51 -18.57 45.30
N MET A 144 -37.83 -18.82 45.40
CA MET A 144 -38.70 -18.94 44.21
C MET A 144 -38.74 -17.63 43.44
N VAL A 145 -38.97 -16.49 44.11
CA VAL A 145 -38.92 -15.17 43.45
C VAL A 145 -37.57 -14.93 42.77
N LYS A 146 -36.46 -15.25 43.45
CA LYS A 146 -35.12 -15.11 42.85
C LYS A 146 -34.89 -16.03 41.66
N GLN A 147 -35.48 -17.22 41.66
CA GLN A 147 -35.44 -18.13 40.52
C GLN A 147 -36.24 -17.56 39.35
N GLU A 148 -37.43 -17.03 39.60
CA GLU A 148 -38.27 -16.39 38.59
C GLU A 148 -37.53 -15.20 37.94
N ASP A 149 -36.90 -14.35 38.77
CA ASP A 149 -36.07 -13.23 38.28
C ASP A 149 -34.89 -13.73 37.43
N ALA A 150 -34.19 -14.78 37.88
CA ALA A 150 -33.07 -15.38 37.14
C ALA A 150 -33.51 -15.99 35.81
N VAL A 151 -34.66 -16.67 35.77
CA VAL A 151 -35.24 -17.25 34.55
C VAL A 151 -35.62 -16.15 33.57
N SER A 152 -36.27 -15.09 34.04
CA SER A 152 -36.64 -13.92 33.22
C SER A 152 -35.41 -13.26 32.60
N ASN A 153 -34.36 -13.05 33.40
CA ASN A 153 -33.10 -12.49 32.92
C ASN A 153 -32.41 -13.40 31.89
N PHE A 154 -32.33 -14.70 32.16
CA PHE A 154 -31.78 -15.68 31.22
C PHE A 154 -32.54 -15.68 29.89
N GLN A 155 -33.88 -15.70 29.93
CA GLN A 155 -34.72 -15.69 28.72
C GLN A 155 -34.49 -14.43 27.88
N SER A 156 -34.42 -13.26 28.52
CA SER A 156 -34.13 -11.99 27.84
C SER A 156 -32.78 -12.03 27.11
N ILE A 157 -31.74 -12.53 27.76
CA ILE A 157 -30.39 -12.65 27.16
C ILE A 157 -30.40 -13.69 26.04
N ASP A 158 -31.04 -14.85 26.24
CA ASP A 158 -31.09 -15.91 25.24
C ASP A 158 -31.88 -15.49 23.99
N ASP A 159 -32.99 -14.77 24.14
CA ASP A 159 -33.76 -14.24 23.02
C ASP A 159 -32.95 -13.19 22.23
N SER A 160 -32.18 -12.34 22.93
CA SER A 160 -31.23 -11.41 22.30
C SER A 160 -30.14 -12.16 21.52
N CYS A 161 -29.54 -13.19 22.11
CA CYS A 161 -28.55 -14.04 21.44
C CYS A 161 -29.14 -14.71 20.18
N ARG A 162 -30.35 -15.27 20.27
CA ARG A 162 -31.02 -15.91 19.14
C ARG A 162 -31.28 -14.90 18.01
N SER A 163 -31.75 -13.70 18.34
CA SER A 163 -31.96 -12.62 17.37
C SER A 163 -30.64 -12.24 16.66
N ALA A 164 -29.56 -12.07 17.42
CA ALA A 164 -28.24 -11.73 16.88
C ALA A 164 -27.67 -12.85 15.98
N VAL A 165 -27.86 -14.12 16.34
CA VAL A 165 -27.47 -15.26 15.49
C VAL A 165 -28.26 -15.28 14.19
N THR A 166 -29.58 -15.08 14.24
CA THR A 166 -30.43 -15.06 13.04
C THR A 166 -29.98 -13.95 12.09
N SER A 167 -29.80 -12.73 12.61
CA SER A 167 -29.30 -11.60 11.82
C SER A 167 -27.93 -11.89 11.19
N LEU A 168 -27.03 -12.53 11.93
CA LEU A 168 -25.72 -12.94 11.40
C LEU A 168 -25.84 -13.99 10.30
N LEU A 169 -26.71 -14.99 10.44
CA LEU A 169 -26.88 -16.05 9.46
C LEU A 169 -27.50 -15.53 8.15
N GLU A 170 -28.44 -14.59 8.26
CA GLU A 170 -29.08 -13.93 7.11
C GLU A 170 -28.10 -12.99 6.38
N GLY A 171 -27.29 -12.23 7.12
CA GLY A 171 -26.34 -11.26 6.56
C GLY A 171 -24.99 -11.83 6.11
N ARG A 172 -24.58 -12.98 6.64
CA ARG A 172 -23.20 -13.50 6.50
C ARG A 172 -22.69 -13.54 5.07
N GLN A 173 -23.51 -14.03 4.13
CA GLN A 173 -23.05 -14.19 2.75
C GLN A 173 -22.90 -12.82 2.07
N ALA A 174 -23.78 -11.88 2.38
CA ALA A 174 -23.70 -10.52 1.88
C ALA A 174 -22.45 -9.81 2.42
N ASP A 175 -22.17 -9.90 3.73
CA ASP A 175 -21.00 -9.25 4.34
C ASP A 175 -19.69 -9.74 3.68
N PHE A 176 -19.51 -11.05 3.56
CA PHE A 176 -18.31 -11.62 2.93
C PHE A 176 -18.23 -11.27 1.45
N SER A 177 -19.37 -11.27 0.74
CA SER A 177 -19.37 -10.93 -0.69
C SER A 177 -19.00 -9.47 -0.91
N GLN A 178 -19.51 -8.55 -0.09
CA GLN A 178 -19.19 -7.12 -0.19
C GLN A 178 -17.70 -6.85 0.08
N ILE A 179 -17.15 -7.44 1.14
CA ILE A 179 -15.72 -7.33 1.48
C ILE A 179 -14.87 -7.81 0.30
N LEU A 180 -15.20 -8.97 -0.26
CA LEU A 180 -14.46 -9.56 -1.38
C LEU A 180 -14.64 -8.78 -2.68
N GLU A 181 -15.84 -8.28 -2.97
CA GLU A 181 -16.13 -7.50 -4.17
C GLU A 181 -15.28 -6.22 -4.20
N ASN A 182 -15.29 -5.45 -3.11
CA ASN A 182 -14.50 -4.23 -2.98
C ASN A 182 -12.99 -4.51 -3.18
N MET A 183 -12.48 -5.58 -2.56
CA MET A 183 -11.09 -6.01 -2.74
C MET A 183 -10.80 -6.45 -4.19
N CYS A 184 -11.69 -7.21 -4.81
CA CYS A 184 -11.51 -7.69 -6.19
C CYS A 184 -11.54 -6.53 -7.19
N LEU A 185 -12.45 -5.57 -7.02
CA LEU A 185 -12.53 -4.37 -7.85
C LEU A 185 -11.29 -3.49 -7.72
N TYR A 186 -10.76 -3.36 -6.50
CA TYR A 186 -9.47 -2.71 -6.25
C TYR A 186 -8.35 -3.40 -7.06
N ILE A 187 -8.22 -4.72 -6.95
CA ILE A 187 -7.17 -5.48 -7.67
C ILE A 187 -7.36 -5.36 -9.18
N ALA A 188 -8.57 -5.59 -9.68
CA ALA A 188 -8.87 -5.59 -11.12
C ALA A 188 -8.52 -4.25 -11.77
N THR A 189 -8.91 -3.15 -11.13
CA THR A 189 -8.65 -1.80 -11.67
C THR A 189 -7.16 -1.48 -11.71
N ASN A 190 -6.42 -1.82 -10.65
CA ASN A 190 -4.97 -1.58 -10.60
C ASN A 190 -4.19 -2.47 -11.57
N VAL A 191 -4.60 -3.72 -11.76
CA VAL A 191 -4.02 -4.61 -12.78
C VAL A 191 -4.29 -4.07 -14.19
N GLN A 192 -5.51 -3.61 -14.47
CA GLN A 192 -5.87 -3.04 -15.76
C GLN A 192 -5.05 -1.78 -16.09
N SER A 193 -4.87 -0.88 -15.12
CA SER A 193 -4.03 0.30 -15.28
C SER A 193 -2.54 -0.03 -15.45
N SER A 194 -2.08 -1.12 -14.84
CA SER A 194 -0.71 -1.59 -15.02
C SER A 194 -0.50 -2.22 -16.40
N ALA A 195 -1.50 -2.95 -16.89
CA ALA A 195 -1.45 -3.62 -18.17
C ALA A 195 -1.37 -2.63 -19.35
N SER A 196 -1.99 -1.46 -19.25
CA SER A 196 -1.94 -0.44 -20.30
C SER A 196 -0.53 0.16 -20.49
N CYS A 197 0.34 0.08 -19.48
CA CYS A 197 1.72 0.56 -19.56
C CYS A 197 2.70 -0.47 -20.15
N ILE A 198 2.33 -1.75 -20.23
CA ILE A 198 3.21 -2.83 -20.73
C ILE A 198 3.76 -2.54 -22.12
N PRO A 199 2.95 -2.11 -23.13
CA PRO A 199 3.48 -1.82 -24.46
C PRO A 199 4.55 -0.73 -24.45
N VAL A 200 4.40 0.27 -23.57
CA VAL A 200 5.35 1.39 -23.49
C VAL A 200 6.70 0.91 -22.94
N PHE A 201 6.69 0.10 -21.86
CA PHE A 201 7.93 -0.47 -21.30
C PHE A 201 8.61 -1.50 -22.20
N THR A 202 7.82 -2.31 -22.92
CA THR A 202 8.36 -3.43 -23.71
C THR A 202 8.72 -3.04 -25.14
N LYS A 203 8.20 -1.92 -25.64
CA LYS A 203 8.41 -1.49 -27.03
C LYS A 203 8.83 -0.04 -27.15
N GLU A 204 8.01 0.91 -26.71
CA GLU A 204 8.24 2.34 -27.00
C GLU A 204 9.52 2.88 -26.36
N ILE A 205 9.77 2.54 -25.10
CA ILE A 205 10.99 2.94 -24.37
C ILE A 205 12.24 2.29 -25.00
N PRO A 206 12.31 0.96 -25.22
CA PRO A 206 13.42 0.34 -25.94
C PRO A 206 13.68 0.97 -27.32
N GLU A 207 12.65 1.18 -28.12
CA GLU A 207 12.79 1.81 -29.44
C GLU A 207 13.29 3.26 -29.33
N ALA A 208 12.86 4.02 -28.31
CA ALA A 208 13.35 5.37 -28.07
C ALA A 208 14.83 5.38 -27.65
N VAL A 209 15.26 4.41 -26.84
CA VAL A 209 16.68 4.20 -26.50
C VAL A 209 17.49 3.90 -27.76
N ASP A 210 17.04 2.98 -28.61
CA ASP A 210 17.74 2.61 -29.84
C ASP A 210 17.85 3.78 -30.82
N ARG A 211 16.76 4.56 -30.99
CA ARG A 211 16.77 5.79 -31.80
C ARG A 211 17.80 6.80 -31.28
N ASN A 212 17.82 7.05 -29.97
CA ASN A 212 18.77 7.98 -29.37
C ASN A 212 20.22 7.51 -29.46
N LYS A 213 20.45 6.20 -29.34
CA LYS A 213 21.77 5.60 -29.53
C LYS A 213 22.27 5.80 -30.96
N ALA A 214 21.43 5.54 -31.97
CA ALA A 214 21.77 5.76 -33.37
C ALA A 214 22.11 7.24 -33.66
N LEU A 215 21.29 8.17 -33.15
CA LEU A 215 21.54 9.61 -33.29
C LEU A 215 22.88 10.04 -32.67
N ARG A 216 23.23 9.49 -31.49
CA ARG A 216 24.52 9.76 -30.84
C ARG A 216 25.68 9.21 -31.66
N GLU A 217 25.58 8.00 -32.18
CA GLU A 217 26.63 7.40 -33.02
C GLU A 217 26.88 8.22 -34.29
N ASP A 218 25.82 8.73 -34.93
CA ASP A 218 25.94 9.58 -36.11
C ASP A 218 26.51 10.96 -35.77
N GLN A 219 26.14 11.54 -34.63
CA GLN A 219 26.71 12.80 -34.15
C GLN A 219 28.21 12.67 -33.82
N VAL A 220 28.63 11.56 -33.20
CA VAL A 220 30.05 11.26 -32.95
C VAL A 220 30.82 11.11 -34.27
N LYS A 221 30.27 10.41 -35.25
CA LYS A 221 30.88 10.30 -36.60
C LYS A 221 30.99 11.66 -37.28
N ALA A 222 29.95 12.50 -37.19
CA ALA A 222 29.95 13.84 -37.76
C ALA A 222 31.00 14.74 -37.10
N ASN A 223 31.08 14.73 -35.76
CA ASN A 223 32.08 15.49 -35.00
C ASN A 223 33.51 15.04 -35.32
N LYS A 224 33.73 13.73 -35.45
CA LYS A 224 35.03 13.19 -35.86
C LYS A 224 35.43 13.65 -37.26
N LYS A 225 34.51 13.62 -38.23
CA LYS A 225 34.74 14.15 -39.59
C LYS A 225 35.02 15.65 -39.59
N ALA A 226 34.30 16.43 -38.80
CA ALA A 226 34.52 17.87 -38.67
C ALA A 226 35.90 18.18 -38.05
N ALA A 227 36.31 17.45 -37.01
CA ALA A 227 37.62 17.58 -36.39
C ALA A 227 38.77 17.18 -37.35
N GLU A 228 38.60 16.10 -38.11
CA GLU A 228 39.56 15.67 -39.13
C GLU A 228 39.68 16.71 -40.25
N ALA A 229 38.57 17.30 -40.71
CA ALA A 229 38.55 18.38 -41.69
C ALA A 229 39.25 19.66 -41.18
N ALA A 230 38.99 20.05 -39.93
CA ALA A 230 39.64 21.19 -39.29
C ALA A 230 41.17 20.99 -39.13
N SER A 231 41.62 19.76 -38.85
CA SER A 231 43.06 19.46 -38.74
C SER A 231 43.79 19.55 -40.10
N LYS A 232 43.11 19.19 -41.20
CA LYS A 232 43.67 19.26 -42.56
C LYS A 232 43.79 20.69 -43.07
N ASP A 233 42.87 21.57 -42.71
CA ASP A 233 42.89 22.99 -43.10
C ASP A 233 44.01 23.79 -42.38
N THR A 234 44.49 23.28 -41.23
CA THR A 234 45.59 23.88 -40.48
C THR A 234 46.97 23.52 -41.06
N THR A 235 47.07 22.45 -41.88
CA THR A 235 48.37 21.95 -42.39
C THR A 235 48.80 22.60 -43.72
N VAL A 236 47.95 23.38 -44.40
CA VAL A 236 48.26 23.98 -45.72
C VAL A 236 48.78 25.43 -45.63
N LYS A 237 48.74 26.09 -44.47
CA LYS A 237 49.25 27.48 -44.28
C LYS A 237 50.68 27.55 -43.70
N GLY A 238 51.54 26.61 -44.06
CA GLY A 238 52.86 26.46 -43.48
C GLY A 238 54.00 26.39 -44.49
N GLU A 239 53.99 27.14 -45.59
CA GLU A 239 55.20 27.29 -46.41
C GLU A 239 55.18 28.58 -47.26
N TYR A 240 56.32 29.29 -47.22
CA TYR A 240 56.72 30.52 -47.95
C TYR A 240 56.28 31.88 -47.40
N SER A 241 57.21 32.55 -46.69
CA SER A 241 57.61 33.92 -47.07
C SER A 241 58.97 34.28 -46.49
N SER A 242 59.98 34.38 -47.36
CA SER A 242 61.27 35.00 -47.10
C SER A 242 61.45 36.20 -48.04
N ALA A 243 61.47 37.41 -47.49
CA ALA A 243 62.15 38.59 -48.05
C ALA A 243 62.10 39.70 -46.96
N SER A 244 63.17 39.94 -46.20
CA SER A 244 64.30 40.86 -46.50
C SER A 244 63.88 42.30 -46.81
N THR A 245 64.08 43.18 -45.84
CA THR A 245 64.31 44.62 -46.06
C THR A 245 65.39 45.13 -45.10
N THR A 246 66.46 45.66 -45.70
CA THR A 246 67.65 46.24 -45.09
C THR A 246 67.49 47.74 -44.78
N THR A 247 67.72 48.11 -43.50
CA THR A 247 68.59 49.20 -42.93
C THR A 247 68.38 50.69 -43.38
N PRO A 248 68.89 51.76 -42.68
CA PRO A 248 69.76 51.80 -41.48
C PRO A 248 69.60 52.95 -40.41
N VAL A 249 70.16 52.70 -39.18
CA VAL A 249 71.08 53.52 -38.32
C VAL A 249 70.53 54.83 -37.67
N ALA A 250 70.77 55.26 -36.40
CA ALA A 250 71.97 55.20 -35.52
C ALA A 250 71.69 55.50 -34.02
N LYS A 251 72.63 55.06 -33.15
CA LYS A 251 73.25 55.65 -31.94
C LYS A 251 72.35 56.22 -30.80
N VAL A 252 72.24 55.54 -29.65
CA VAL A 252 73.10 55.57 -28.43
C VAL A 252 73.03 56.90 -27.64
N GLU A 253 72.48 56.86 -26.42
CA GLU A 253 73.22 57.23 -25.20
C GLU A 253 72.52 56.71 -23.92
N SER A 254 73.38 56.23 -23.01
CA SER A 254 73.08 55.78 -21.65
C SER A 254 72.96 56.96 -20.69
N THR A 255 72.22 56.79 -19.59
CA THR A 255 72.79 56.80 -18.22
C THR A 255 71.73 56.42 -17.20
N SER A 256 72.20 55.63 -16.23
CA SER A 256 71.84 55.49 -14.81
C SER A 256 70.68 56.30 -14.23
#